data_AF-A0A952HCI0-F1
#
_entry.id   AF-A0A952HCI0-F1
#
_cell.length_a   1.000
_cell.length_b   1.000
_cell.length_c   1.000
_cell.angle_alpha   90.00
_cell.angle_beta   90.00
_cell.angle_gamma   90.00
#
_symmetry.space_group_name_H-M   'P 1'
#
loop_
_entity.id
_entity.type
_entity.pdbx_description
1 polymer ?
#
loop_
_entity_poly.entity_id
_entity_poly.type
_entity_poly.pdbx_seq_one_letter_code
_entity_poly.pdbx_strand_id
1 'polypeptide(L)'
;MFGKILIANRGEIACRVMRTARKLGVRTVAVYSDADARALHVEMADEAVHIGASPVGESYLRGDKIIAAALATGAEAIHPGYGFLSENPDFVDQVTAAGLVFIGPSAASIRAMGLKDAAKRLMEKAGVPVVPGYHGEAQEIVLLASKAREIGYPVLIKARAGGGGKGMRRVDHPDDFSEALSSARREAKAAFGDDRVLVEKYVDKPRHIEVQVFGDNFGNAVHLFERDCSAQRRHQKVIEEAPAPGMTPELREAMTDAAVKAAQAIGYSGAGTIEFIVDASQGLKPDRFWFMEMNTRLQVEHPVTEMVTGVDL
;
A
#
# COMPACT_ATOMS: atom_id res chain seq x y z
N MET A 1 -18.16 8.70 -17.97
CA MET A 1 -18.17 9.49 -16.72
C MET A 1 -19.37 9.03 -15.91
N PHE A 2 -19.20 8.77 -14.62
CA PHE A 2 -20.30 8.29 -13.77
C PHE A 2 -21.32 9.39 -13.48
N GLY A 3 -22.60 9.06 -13.34
CA GLY A 3 -23.61 10.00 -12.87
C GLY A 3 -23.65 10.17 -11.34
N LYS A 4 -23.33 9.09 -10.61
CA LYS A 4 -23.29 9.07 -9.14
C LYS A 4 -22.28 8.02 -8.66
N ILE A 5 -21.50 8.35 -7.62
CA ILE A 5 -20.58 7.42 -6.96
C ILE A 5 -20.84 7.39 -5.44
N LEU A 6 -20.55 6.24 -4.83
CA LEU A 6 -20.53 6.10 -3.37
C LEU A 6 -19.08 6.12 -2.88
N ILE A 7 -18.80 6.88 -1.81
CA ILE A 7 -17.48 6.88 -1.18
C ILE A 7 -17.53 5.95 0.04
N ALA A 8 -16.87 4.80 -0.06
CA ALA A 8 -16.82 3.77 0.97
C ALA A 8 -15.75 4.08 2.03
N ASN A 9 -15.76 5.30 2.56
CA ASN A 9 -14.80 5.80 3.54
C ASN A 9 -15.41 6.92 4.39
N ARG A 10 -14.63 7.53 5.28
CA ARG A 10 -15.05 8.62 6.18
C ARG A 10 -13.97 9.70 6.30
N GLY A 11 -14.34 10.82 6.92
CA GLY A 11 -13.38 11.87 7.27
C GLY A 11 -12.75 12.53 6.05
N GLU A 12 -11.47 12.87 6.15
CA GLU A 12 -10.82 13.76 5.17
C GLU A 12 -10.83 13.19 3.75
N ILE A 13 -10.53 11.90 3.57
CA ILE A 13 -10.44 11.28 2.26
C ILE A 13 -11.80 11.20 1.57
N ALA A 14 -12.88 11.00 2.34
CA ALA A 14 -14.22 11.08 1.80
C ALA A 14 -14.54 12.49 1.29
N CYS A 15 -14.19 13.52 2.06
CA CYS A 15 -14.31 14.91 1.65
C CYS A 15 -13.46 15.23 0.40
N ARG A 16 -12.22 14.72 0.32
CA ARG A 16 -11.31 14.91 -0.83
C ARG A 16 -11.90 14.35 -2.12
N VAL A 17 -12.39 13.10 -2.08
CA VAL A 17 -13.03 12.47 -3.24
C VAL A 17 -14.30 13.22 -3.65
N MET A 18 -15.14 13.62 -2.68
CA MET A 18 -16.35 14.39 -2.97
C MET A 18 -16.06 15.75 -3.61
N ARG A 19 -14.99 16.44 -3.20
CA ARG A 19 -14.57 17.69 -3.85
C ARG A 19 -14.25 17.50 -5.33
N THR A 20 -13.49 16.47 -5.68
CA THR A 20 -13.16 16.18 -7.09
C THR A 20 -14.38 15.71 -7.87
N ALA A 21 -15.21 14.82 -7.30
CA ALA A 21 -16.47 14.40 -7.92
C ALA A 21 -17.40 15.59 -8.24
N ARG A 22 -17.54 16.55 -7.31
CA ARG A 22 -18.32 17.78 -7.53
C ARG A 22 -17.77 18.64 -8.65
N LYS A 23 -16.44 18.83 -8.74
CA LYS A 23 -15.81 19.56 -9.87
C LYS A 23 -16.14 18.90 -11.22
N LEU A 24 -16.26 17.58 -11.24
CA LEU A 24 -16.58 16.77 -12.42
C LEU A 24 -18.08 16.65 -12.71
N GLY A 25 -18.96 17.23 -11.87
CA GLY A 25 -20.41 17.12 -12.02
C GLY A 25 -20.99 15.75 -11.62
N VAL A 26 -20.23 14.95 -10.86
CA VAL A 26 -20.63 13.62 -10.39
C VAL A 26 -21.28 13.72 -9.02
N ARG A 27 -22.48 13.16 -8.85
CA ARG A 27 -23.17 13.11 -7.55
C ARG A 27 -22.51 12.13 -6.60
N THR A 28 -22.63 12.37 -5.30
CA THR A 28 -21.88 11.67 -4.26
C THR A 28 -22.79 11.13 -3.16
N VAL A 29 -22.50 9.90 -2.74
CA VAL A 29 -23.14 9.26 -1.59
C VAL A 29 -22.11 9.03 -0.49
N ALA A 30 -22.36 9.57 0.69
CA ALA A 30 -21.61 9.23 1.90
C ALA A 30 -22.18 7.99 2.57
N VAL A 31 -21.32 7.19 3.20
CA VAL A 31 -21.74 6.21 4.21
C VAL A 31 -21.27 6.64 5.59
N TYR A 32 -22.07 6.33 6.61
CA TYR A 32 -21.75 6.71 7.99
C TYR A 32 -22.15 5.68 9.04
N SER A 33 -21.38 5.64 10.12
CA SER A 33 -21.71 4.91 11.35
C SER A 33 -22.46 5.80 12.35
N ASP A 34 -23.04 5.23 13.41
CA ASP A 34 -23.67 6.00 14.49
C ASP A 34 -22.79 7.17 15.01
N ALA A 35 -21.48 6.92 15.20
CA ALA A 35 -20.54 7.94 15.68
C ALA A 35 -20.28 9.07 14.66
N ASP A 36 -20.52 8.81 13.38
CA ASP A 36 -20.21 9.72 12.28
C ASP A 36 -21.47 10.43 11.73
N ALA A 37 -22.63 10.29 12.36
CA ALA A 37 -23.91 10.84 11.88
C ALA A 37 -23.90 12.37 11.65
N ARG A 38 -22.98 13.09 12.29
CA ARG A 38 -22.77 14.54 12.12
C ARG A 38 -21.35 14.88 11.66
N ALA A 39 -20.68 13.94 11.00
CA ALA A 39 -19.35 14.18 10.46
C ALA A 39 -19.42 15.03 9.19
N LEU A 40 -18.38 15.83 8.95
CA LEU A 40 -18.32 16.74 7.80
C LEU A 40 -18.54 16.04 6.46
N HIS A 41 -18.03 14.81 6.27
CA HIS A 41 -18.21 14.09 5.01
C HIS A 41 -19.68 13.69 4.75
N VAL A 42 -20.48 13.55 5.81
CA VAL A 42 -21.92 13.28 5.72
C VAL A 42 -22.65 14.53 5.25
N GLU A 43 -22.33 15.68 5.84
CA GLU A 43 -22.92 16.98 5.46
C GLU A 43 -22.52 17.43 4.05
N MET A 44 -21.34 17.02 3.58
CA MET A 44 -20.83 17.39 2.26
C MET A 44 -21.47 16.63 1.09
N ALA A 45 -21.98 15.41 1.32
CA ALA A 45 -22.49 14.56 0.24
C ALA A 45 -23.88 14.99 -0.22
N ASP A 46 -24.24 14.62 -1.45
CA ASP A 46 -25.58 14.87 -1.99
C ASP A 46 -26.63 13.97 -1.33
N GLU A 47 -26.20 12.79 -0.87
CA GLU A 47 -27.00 11.80 -0.16
C GLU A 47 -26.12 11.06 0.85
N ALA A 48 -26.68 10.60 1.97
CA ALA A 48 -25.94 9.85 2.97
C ALA A 48 -26.74 8.66 3.51
N VAL A 49 -26.07 7.51 3.66
CA VAL A 49 -26.69 6.25 4.12
C VAL A 49 -26.03 5.76 5.40
N HIS A 50 -26.85 5.44 6.40
CA HIS A 50 -26.39 4.83 7.64
C HIS A 50 -26.04 3.35 7.40
N ILE A 51 -24.82 2.94 7.78
CA ILE A 51 -24.31 1.58 7.57
C ILE A 51 -24.07 0.79 8.87
N GLY A 52 -24.40 1.35 10.05
CA GLY A 52 -24.43 0.60 11.31
C GLY A 52 -23.62 1.23 12.45
N ALA A 53 -23.38 0.42 13.47
CA ALA A 53 -22.81 0.89 14.73
C ALA A 53 -21.40 1.48 14.60
N SER A 54 -21.03 2.29 15.60
CA SER A 54 -19.74 2.99 15.70
C SER A 54 -18.49 2.11 15.48
N PRO A 55 -18.43 0.82 15.92
CA PRO A 55 -17.28 -0.02 15.64
C PRO A 55 -17.12 -0.27 14.13
N VAL A 56 -15.91 -0.06 13.61
CA VAL A 56 -15.63 -0.18 12.16
C VAL A 56 -15.91 -1.58 11.62
N GLY A 57 -15.76 -2.63 12.45
CA GLY A 57 -16.11 -4.02 12.11
C GLY A 57 -17.60 -4.24 11.85
N GLU A 58 -18.45 -3.37 12.37
CA GLU A 58 -19.91 -3.43 12.25
C GLU A 58 -20.47 -2.42 11.22
N SER A 59 -19.60 -1.53 10.71
CA SER A 59 -19.91 -0.47 9.74
C SER A 59 -18.95 -0.47 8.54
N TYR A 60 -17.85 0.27 8.59
CA TYR A 60 -16.97 0.52 7.43
C TYR A 60 -16.24 -0.70 6.86
N LEU A 61 -16.16 -1.81 7.62
CA LEU A 61 -15.63 -3.09 7.16
C LEU A 61 -16.73 -4.08 6.70
N ARG A 62 -17.99 -3.63 6.66
CA ARG A 62 -19.14 -4.42 6.19
C ARG A 62 -19.41 -4.14 4.71
N GLY A 63 -18.65 -4.81 3.84
CA GLY A 63 -18.75 -4.67 2.38
C GLY A 63 -20.16 -4.93 1.85
N ASP A 64 -20.88 -5.88 2.45
CA ASP A 64 -22.28 -6.20 2.14
C ASP A 64 -23.21 -4.98 2.32
N LYS A 65 -23.05 -4.24 3.43
CA LYS A 65 -23.83 -3.04 3.69
C LYS A 65 -23.49 -1.88 2.76
N ILE A 66 -22.20 -1.73 2.43
CA ILE A 66 -21.72 -0.70 1.51
C ILE A 66 -22.27 -0.92 0.10
N ILE A 67 -22.23 -2.17 -0.39
CA ILE A 67 -22.79 -2.53 -1.70
C ILE A 67 -24.31 -2.32 -1.71
N ALA A 68 -25.02 -2.73 -0.66
CA ALA A 68 -26.46 -2.48 -0.54
C ALA A 68 -26.80 -0.98 -0.58
N ALA A 69 -26.00 -0.14 0.08
CA ALA A 69 -26.15 1.31 0.03
C ALA A 69 -25.89 1.88 -1.38
N ALA A 70 -24.87 1.40 -2.08
CA ALA A 70 -24.57 1.84 -3.45
C ALA A 70 -25.72 1.50 -4.41
N LEU A 71 -26.26 0.28 -4.33
CA LEU A 71 -27.39 -0.16 -5.14
C LEU A 71 -28.67 0.62 -4.82
N ALA A 72 -29.01 0.80 -3.54
CA ALA A 72 -30.22 1.51 -3.12
C ALA A 72 -30.24 2.99 -3.55
N THR A 73 -29.07 3.61 -3.64
CA THR A 73 -28.92 5.02 -4.03
C THR A 73 -28.69 5.21 -5.53
N GLY A 74 -28.54 4.12 -6.29
CA GLY A 74 -28.22 4.16 -7.71
C GLY A 74 -26.82 4.70 -8.01
N ALA A 75 -25.86 4.50 -7.12
CA ALA A 75 -24.45 4.75 -7.42
C ALA A 75 -23.96 3.74 -8.47
N GLU A 76 -23.14 4.20 -9.41
CA GLU A 76 -22.58 3.38 -10.50
C GLU A 76 -21.20 2.81 -10.14
N ALA A 77 -20.51 3.45 -9.19
CA ALA A 77 -19.18 3.09 -8.77
C ALA A 77 -18.95 3.36 -7.28
N ILE A 78 -17.98 2.65 -6.70
CA ILE A 78 -17.54 2.81 -5.32
C ILE A 78 -16.09 3.30 -5.31
N HIS A 79 -15.83 4.44 -4.69
CA HIS A 79 -14.48 4.91 -4.38
C HIS A 79 -14.11 4.49 -2.95
N PRO A 80 -13.07 3.67 -2.74
CA PRO A 80 -12.77 3.14 -1.41
C PRO A 80 -11.91 4.09 -0.56
N GLY A 81 -11.29 5.11 -1.16
CA GLY A 81 -10.32 5.97 -0.47
C GLY A 81 -9.08 5.15 -0.08
N TYR A 82 -8.63 5.30 1.16
CA TYR A 82 -7.53 4.50 1.73
C TYR A 82 -7.92 3.89 3.08
N GLY A 83 -7.25 2.80 3.48
CA GLY A 83 -7.66 2.01 4.65
C GLY A 83 -8.98 1.26 4.43
N PHE A 84 -9.59 0.75 5.50
CA PHE A 84 -10.81 -0.07 5.45
C PHE A 84 -10.73 -1.18 4.38
N LEU A 85 -11.59 -1.12 3.36
CA LEU A 85 -11.72 -2.14 2.32
C LEU A 85 -10.97 -1.79 1.02
N SER A 86 -10.18 -0.71 0.99
CA SER A 86 -9.49 -0.24 -0.21
C SER A 86 -8.48 -1.22 -0.80
N GLU A 87 -7.92 -2.11 0.02
CA GLU A 87 -6.99 -3.16 -0.41
C GLU A 87 -7.56 -4.56 -0.13
N ASN A 88 -8.90 -4.69 -0.06
CA ASN A 88 -9.57 -5.97 0.14
C ASN A 88 -10.02 -6.56 -1.21
N PRO A 89 -9.35 -7.60 -1.73
CA PRO A 89 -9.67 -8.14 -3.05
C PRO A 89 -11.04 -8.82 -3.11
N ASP A 90 -11.51 -9.40 -2.01
CA ASP A 90 -12.82 -10.06 -1.96
C ASP A 90 -13.95 -9.02 -2.01
N PHE A 91 -13.73 -7.84 -1.42
CA PHE A 91 -14.64 -6.71 -1.58
C PHE A 91 -14.70 -6.24 -3.03
N VAL A 92 -13.57 -6.15 -3.74
CA VAL A 92 -13.55 -5.78 -5.17
C VAL A 92 -14.35 -6.78 -6.02
N ASP A 93 -14.19 -8.08 -5.76
CA ASP A 93 -14.97 -9.13 -6.43
C ASP A 93 -16.47 -8.98 -6.15
N GLN A 94 -16.86 -8.70 -4.90
CA GLN A 94 -18.26 -8.48 -4.52
C GLN A 94 -18.86 -7.23 -5.19
N VAL A 95 -18.11 -6.12 -5.26
CA VAL A 95 -18.53 -4.89 -5.93
C VAL A 95 -18.78 -5.16 -7.41
N THR A 96 -17.86 -5.87 -8.07
CA THR A 96 -17.95 -6.21 -9.49
C THR A 96 -19.10 -7.19 -9.76
N ALA A 97 -19.29 -8.20 -8.89
CA ALA A 97 -20.41 -9.14 -8.98
C ALA A 97 -21.77 -8.46 -8.79
N ALA A 98 -21.83 -7.34 -8.06
CA ALA A 98 -23.02 -6.50 -7.91
C ALA A 98 -23.27 -5.56 -9.11
N GLY A 99 -22.43 -5.61 -10.15
CA GLY A 99 -22.55 -4.75 -11.33
C GLY A 99 -22.06 -3.30 -11.13
N LEU A 100 -21.33 -3.04 -10.05
CA LEU A 100 -20.75 -1.73 -9.73
C LEU A 100 -19.29 -1.67 -10.16
N VAL A 101 -18.79 -0.47 -10.48
CA VAL A 101 -17.36 -0.27 -10.73
C VAL A 101 -16.62 0.00 -9.42
N PHE A 102 -15.54 -0.74 -9.15
CA PHE A 102 -14.59 -0.38 -8.10
C PHE A 102 -13.59 0.64 -8.65
N ILE A 103 -13.52 1.84 -8.05
CA ILE A 103 -12.56 2.87 -8.47
C ILE A 103 -11.22 2.58 -7.79
N GLY A 104 -10.44 1.71 -8.42
CA GLY A 104 -9.15 1.23 -7.93
C GLY A 104 -8.67 0.04 -8.76
N PRO A 105 -7.59 -0.63 -8.31
CA PRO A 105 -7.04 -1.76 -9.05
C PRO A 105 -7.93 -3.01 -8.97
N SER A 106 -7.66 -3.95 -9.87
CA SER A 106 -8.37 -5.24 -9.90
C SER A 106 -8.06 -6.08 -8.64
N ALA A 107 -9.00 -6.96 -8.27
CA ALA A 107 -8.79 -7.93 -7.18
C ALA A 107 -7.54 -8.80 -7.41
N ALA A 108 -7.23 -9.12 -8.67
CA ALA A 108 -6.03 -9.87 -9.04
C ALA A 108 -4.74 -9.08 -8.72
N SER A 109 -4.70 -7.79 -9.05
CA SER A 109 -3.56 -6.91 -8.76
C SER A 109 -3.36 -6.74 -7.25
N ILE A 110 -4.45 -6.57 -6.49
CA ILE A 110 -4.40 -6.50 -5.01
C ILE A 110 -3.84 -7.82 -4.43
N ARG A 111 -4.33 -8.98 -4.89
CA ARG A 111 -3.83 -10.30 -4.45
C ARG A 111 -2.35 -10.49 -4.79
N ALA A 112 -1.92 -10.05 -5.96
CA ALA A 112 -0.53 -10.16 -6.41
C ALA A 112 0.46 -9.41 -5.50
N MET A 113 -0.01 -8.32 -4.86
CA MET A 113 0.82 -7.47 -4.00
C MET A 113 0.59 -7.67 -2.49
N GLY A 114 -0.42 -8.45 -2.09
CA GLY A 114 -0.77 -8.62 -0.69
C GLY A 114 0.21 -9.43 0.18
N LEU A 115 0.98 -10.36 -0.41
CA LEU A 115 1.97 -11.16 0.31
C LEU A 115 3.40 -10.76 -0.08
N LYS A 116 4.22 -10.40 0.91
CA LYS A 116 5.55 -9.81 0.67
C LYS A 116 6.49 -10.68 -0.15
N ASP A 117 6.50 -11.99 0.09
CA ASP A 117 7.33 -12.93 -0.66
C ASP A 117 6.84 -13.12 -2.11
N ALA A 118 5.53 -13.21 -2.31
CA ALA A 118 4.95 -13.35 -3.65
C ALA A 118 5.15 -12.07 -4.47
N ALA A 119 4.93 -10.90 -3.85
CA ALA A 119 5.20 -9.60 -4.44
C ALA A 119 6.68 -9.48 -4.83
N LYS A 120 7.62 -9.83 -3.93
CA LYS A 120 9.06 -9.81 -4.23
C LYS A 120 9.45 -10.71 -5.38
N ARG A 121 8.97 -11.96 -5.44
CA ARG A 121 9.23 -12.86 -6.58
C ARG A 121 8.71 -12.30 -7.90
N LEU A 122 7.55 -11.65 -7.87
CA LEU A 122 6.97 -11.00 -9.05
C LEU A 122 7.84 -9.82 -9.49
N MET A 123 8.27 -8.98 -8.54
CA MET A 123 9.16 -7.84 -8.79
C MET A 123 10.53 -8.28 -9.33
N GLU A 124 11.13 -9.32 -8.77
CA GLU A 124 12.37 -9.93 -9.29
C GLU A 124 12.20 -10.37 -10.75
N LYS A 125 11.12 -11.09 -11.05
CA LYS A 125 10.81 -11.53 -12.42
C LYS A 125 10.58 -10.36 -13.37
N ALA A 126 10.07 -9.24 -12.88
CA ALA A 126 9.86 -8.01 -13.63
C ALA A 126 11.14 -7.15 -13.77
N GLY A 127 12.28 -7.57 -13.21
CA GLY A 127 13.53 -6.81 -13.22
C GLY A 127 13.52 -5.59 -12.29
N VAL A 128 12.62 -5.56 -11.31
CA VAL A 128 12.57 -4.53 -10.27
C VAL A 128 13.51 -4.96 -9.12
N PRO A 129 14.46 -4.10 -8.70
CA PRO A 129 15.39 -4.46 -7.62
C PRO A 129 14.65 -4.79 -6.32
N VAL A 130 14.96 -5.92 -5.69
CA VAL A 130 14.46 -6.28 -4.35
C VAL A 130 15.63 -6.43 -3.38
N VAL A 131 15.35 -6.23 -2.08
CA VAL A 131 16.39 -6.30 -1.04
C VAL A 131 17.04 -7.68 -1.10
N PRO A 132 18.37 -7.80 -1.19
CA PRO A 132 19.04 -9.08 -1.16
C PRO A 132 18.60 -9.88 0.06
N GLY A 133 18.10 -11.09 -0.16
CA GLY A 133 17.43 -11.83 0.88
C GLY A 133 16.99 -13.23 0.49
N TYR A 134 16.41 -13.91 1.46
CA TYR A 134 15.75 -15.20 1.32
C TYR A 134 14.27 -15.06 1.67
N HIS A 135 13.43 -15.37 0.68
CA HIS A 135 11.97 -15.35 0.73
C HIS A 135 11.36 -16.62 0.10
N GLY A 136 12.08 -17.74 0.23
CA GLY A 136 11.64 -19.07 -0.20
C GLY A 136 10.70 -19.75 0.80
N GLU A 137 10.16 -20.91 0.40
CA GLU A 137 9.16 -21.64 1.20
C GLU A 137 9.74 -22.40 2.39
N ALA A 138 11.00 -22.80 2.33
CA ALA A 138 11.65 -23.56 3.38
C ALA A 138 11.93 -22.67 4.60
N GLN A 139 11.64 -23.18 5.79
CA GLN A 139 11.56 -22.41 7.04
C GLN A 139 12.37 -23.07 8.16
N GLU A 140 13.20 -24.05 7.84
CA GLU A 140 14.09 -24.71 8.77
C GLU A 140 15.16 -23.72 9.24
N ILE A 141 15.40 -23.70 10.56
CA ILE A 141 16.38 -22.78 11.18
C ILE A 141 17.76 -22.90 10.54
N VAL A 142 18.19 -24.12 10.20
CA VAL A 142 19.50 -24.39 9.58
C VAL A 142 19.61 -23.69 8.23
N LEU A 143 18.56 -23.77 7.41
CA LEU A 143 18.54 -23.11 6.10
C LEU A 143 18.52 -21.59 6.25
N LEU A 144 17.63 -21.06 7.10
CA LEU A 144 17.50 -19.62 7.32
C LEU A 144 18.81 -19.02 7.87
N ALA A 145 19.48 -19.71 8.79
CA ALA A 145 20.78 -19.29 9.31
C ALA A 145 21.88 -19.37 8.25
N SER A 146 21.88 -20.40 7.39
CA SER A 146 22.79 -20.47 6.24
C SER A 146 22.59 -19.29 5.30
N LYS A 147 21.33 -18.97 4.97
CA LYS A 147 21.00 -17.82 4.11
C LYS A 147 21.39 -16.50 4.74
N ALA A 148 21.20 -16.33 6.05
CA ALA A 148 21.69 -15.15 6.77
C ALA A 148 23.22 -14.98 6.64
N ARG A 149 23.99 -16.07 6.71
CA ARG A 149 25.44 -16.04 6.50
C ARG A 149 25.81 -15.70 5.06
N GLU A 150 25.10 -16.25 4.08
CA GLU A 150 25.30 -15.94 2.65
C GLU A 150 25.03 -14.45 2.33
N ILE A 151 23.98 -13.88 2.91
CA ILE A 151 23.62 -12.45 2.77
C ILE A 151 24.66 -11.55 3.49
N GLY A 152 25.21 -12.05 4.59
CA GLY A 152 26.16 -11.34 5.44
C GLY A 152 25.48 -10.41 6.44
N TYR A 153 25.88 -10.52 7.70
CA TYR A 153 25.36 -9.72 8.80
C TYR A 153 25.77 -8.23 8.70
N PRO A 154 24.98 -7.29 9.26
CA PRO A 154 23.68 -7.52 9.89
C PRO A 154 22.59 -7.90 8.89
N VAL A 155 21.65 -8.72 9.36
CA VAL A 155 20.44 -9.13 8.62
C VAL A 155 19.18 -8.71 9.36
N LEU A 156 18.06 -8.69 8.65
CA LEU A 156 16.74 -8.35 9.17
C LEU A 156 15.79 -9.53 8.92
N ILE A 157 15.27 -10.11 10.01
CA ILE A 157 14.19 -11.08 9.94
C ILE A 157 12.87 -10.30 9.89
N LYS A 158 11.96 -10.63 8.96
CA LYS A 158 10.65 -9.98 8.82
C LYS A 158 9.52 -11.01 8.72
N ALA A 159 8.37 -10.71 9.32
CA ALA A 159 7.14 -11.49 9.12
C ALA A 159 6.68 -11.45 7.65
N ARG A 160 6.28 -12.60 7.09
CA ARG A 160 5.80 -12.72 5.70
C ARG A 160 4.50 -11.97 5.44
N ALA A 161 3.50 -12.14 6.33
CA ALA A 161 2.15 -11.58 6.19
C ALA A 161 1.96 -10.25 6.96
N GLY A 162 3.05 -9.61 7.39
CA GLY A 162 3.00 -8.50 8.34
C GLY A 162 3.16 -7.09 7.75
N GLY A 163 2.67 -6.09 8.49
CA GLY A 163 2.83 -4.66 8.21
C GLY A 163 3.07 -3.83 9.49
N GLY A 164 3.43 -2.56 9.35
CA GLY A 164 3.61 -1.63 10.48
C GLY A 164 4.78 -1.98 11.42
N GLY A 165 5.79 -2.68 10.92
CA GLY A 165 7.02 -3.02 11.64
C GLY A 165 6.91 -4.14 12.69
N LYS A 166 5.74 -4.76 12.85
CA LYS A 166 5.58 -5.93 13.73
C LYS A 166 6.28 -7.16 13.17
N GLY A 167 6.92 -7.93 14.05
CA GLY A 167 7.64 -9.16 13.68
C GLY A 167 8.95 -8.92 12.92
N MET A 168 9.59 -7.75 13.11
CA MET A 168 10.92 -7.46 12.58
C MET A 168 12.01 -7.63 13.65
N ARG A 169 13.13 -8.29 13.33
CA ARG A 169 14.29 -8.43 14.22
C ARG A 169 15.59 -8.21 13.45
N ARG A 170 16.34 -7.18 13.82
CA ARG A 170 17.73 -7.01 13.39
C ARG A 170 18.59 -8.05 14.10
N VAL A 171 19.50 -8.68 13.37
CA VAL A 171 20.47 -9.63 13.91
C VAL A 171 21.85 -9.18 13.44
N ASP A 172 22.74 -8.92 14.38
CA ASP A 172 24.09 -8.43 14.11
C ASP A 172 25.13 -9.57 14.07
N HIS A 173 24.93 -10.64 14.84
CA HIS A 173 25.83 -11.80 14.86
C HIS A 173 25.12 -13.14 14.62
N PRO A 174 25.81 -14.14 14.04
CA PRO A 174 25.23 -15.46 13.79
C PRO A 174 24.67 -16.16 15.04
N ASP A 175 25.28 -15.94 16.19
CA ASP A 175 24.91 -16.61 17.46
C ASP A 175 23.55 -16.13 17.98
N ASP A 176 23.14 -14.90 17.64
CA ASP A 176 21.86 -14.31 18.06
C ASP A 176 20.68 -14.76 17.17
N PHE A 177 20.96 -15.41 16.03
CA PHE A 177 19.96 -15.66 14.99
C PHE A 177 18.81 -16.56 15.46
N SER A 178 19.10 -17.60 16.25
CA SER A 178 18.10 -18.56 16.72
C SER A 178 17.04 -17.91 17.62
N GLU A 179 17.49 -17.07 18.55
CA GLU A 179 16.61 -16.37 19.48
C GLU A 179 15.78 -15.32 18.74
N ALA A 180 16.43 -14.52 17.88
CA ALA A 180 15.77 -13.51 17.06
C ALA A 180 14.69 -14.13 16.15
N LEU A 181 14.99 -15.25 15.50
CA LEU A 181 14.05 -15.99 14.67
C LEU A 181 12.83 -16.45 15.49
N SER A 182 13.08 -17.10 16.63
CA SER A 182 12.02 -17.58 17.52
C SER A 182 11.09 -16.45 17.98
N SER A 183 11.67 -15.31 18.35
CA SER A 183 10.90 -14.13 18.73
C SER A 183 10.08 -13.56 17.56
N ALA A 184 10.67 -13.46 16.36
CA ALA A 184 9.98 -12.93 15.19
C ALA A 184 8.78 -13.80 14.80
N ARG A 185 8.94 -15.14 14.80
CA ARG A 185 7.87 -16.11 14.52
C ARG A 185 6.70 -16.00 15.48
N ARG A 186 6.99 -15.92 16.79
CA ARG A 186 5.97 -15.81 17.82
C ARG A 186 5.15 -14.53 17.64
N GLU A 187 5.80 -13.41 17.36
CA GLU A 187 5.11 -12.14 17.11
C GLU A 187 4.30 -12.19 15.81
N ALA A 188 4.86 -12.76 14.74
CA ALA A 188 4.17 -12.93 13.46
C ALA A 188 2.90 -13.77 13.61
N LYS A 189 2.99 -14.91 14.30
CA LYS A 189 1.84 -15.77 14.59
C LYS A 189 0.77 -15.06 15.41
N ALA A 190 1.18 -14.33 16.46
CA ALA A 190 0.25 -13.61 17.32
C ALA A 190 -0.46 -12.45 16.62
N ALA A 191 0.24 -11.74 15.72
CA ALA A 191 -0.30 -10.57 15.03
C ALA A 191 -1.06 -10.91 13.74
N PHE A 192 -0.64 -11.97 13.03
CA PHE A 192 -1.08 -12.25 11.66
C PHE A 192 -1.53 -13.70 11.42
N GLY A 193 -1.41 -14.59 12.41
CA GLY A 193 -1.75 -16.00 12.26
C GLY A 193 -0.80 -16.82 11.39
N ASP A 194 0.27 -16.20 10.87
CA ASP A 194 1.32 -16.82 10.04
C ASP A 194 2.68 -16.62 10.70
N ASP A 195 3.40 -17.71 10.97
CA ASP A 195 4.71 -17.69 11.64
C ASP A 195 5.90 -17.71 10.67
N ARG A 196 5.64 -17.67 9.35
CA ARG A 196 6.70 -17.65 8.34
C ARG A 196 7.39 -16.30 8.27
N VAL A 197 8.68 -16.35 7.97
CA VAL A 197 9.55 -15.17 7.91
C VAL A 197 10.37 -15.10 6.63
N LEU A 198 10.89 -13.91 6.37
CA LEU A 198 11.88 -13.55 5.36
C LEU A 198 13.19 -13.17 6.09
N VAL A 199 14.34 -13.41 5.45
CA VAL A 199 15.65 -12.96 5.93
C VAL A 199 16.25 -12.04 4.88
N GLU A 200 16.49 -10.78 5.22
CA GLU A 200 16.96 -9.78 4.26
C GLU A 200 18.23 -9.10 4.75
N LYS A 201 18.97 -8.47 3.83
CA LYS A 201 20.05 -7.57 4.21
C LYS A 201 19.48 -6.42 5.05
N TYR A 202 20.12 -6.14 6.18
CA TYR A 202 19.78 -4.95 6.96
C TYR A 202 20.35 -3.70 6.29
N VAL A 203 19.48 -2.71 6.05
CA VAL A 203 19.87 -1.40 5.49
C VAL A 203 20.18 -0.45 6.64
N ASP A 204 21.43 0.05 6.68
CA ASP A 204 21.94 0.78 7.85
C ASP A 204 21.40 2.21 7.98
N LYS A 205 21.42 2.97 6.88
CA LYS A 205 20.83 4.33 6.82
C LYS A 205 19.66 4.34 5.84
N PRO A 206 18.51 3.75 6.21
CA PRO A 206 17.39 3.63 5.29
C PRO A 206 16.68 4.97 5.12
N ARG A 207 16.38 5.31 3.87
CA ARG A 207 15.29 6.23 3.52
C ARG A 207 14.13 5.43 2.97
N HIS A 208 12.93 5.83 3.34
CA HIS A 208 11.70 5.31 2.77
C HIS A 208 11.31 6.27 1.64
N ILE A 209 11.48 5.83 0.40
CA ILE A 209 11.16 6.63 -0.79
C ILE A 209 10.18 5.85 -1.62
N GLU A 210 9.11 6.50 -2.03
CA GLU A 210 8.01 5.85 -2.74
C GLU A 210 7.66 6.61 -4.00
N VAL A 211 7.17 5.91 -5.02
CA VAL A 211 6.84 6.49 -6.32
C VAL A 211 5.34 6.37 -6.57
N GLN A 212 4.70 7.51 -6.83
CA GLN A 212 3.30 7.53 -7.26
C GLN A 212 3.21 6.95 -8.67
N VAL A 213 2.33 5.99 -8.88
CA VAL A 213 2.03 5.43 -10.20
C VAL A 213 0.54 5.52 -10.53
N PHE A 214 0.25 5.64 -11.82
CA PHE A 214 -1.10 5.51 -12.38
C PHE A 214 -1.05 4.53 -13.55
N GLY A 215 -1.89 3.51 -13.49
CA GLY A 215 -2.09 2.58 -14.59
C GLY A 215 -3.45 2.77 -15.25
N ASP A 216 -3.57 2.39 -16.53
CA ASP A 216 -4.85 2.31 -17.24
C ASP A 216 -5.24 0.86 -17.58
N ASN A 217 -6.45 0.68 -18.10
CA ASN A 217 -6.95 -0.65 -18.51
C ASN A 217 -6.38 -1.12 -19.87
N PHE A 218 -5.42 -0.39 -20.45
CA PHE A 218 -4.81 -0.67 -21.75
C PHE A 218 -3.33 -1.09 -21.64
N GLY A 219 -2.83 -1.26 -20.41
CA GLY A 219 -1.47 -1.70 -20.11
C GLY A 219 -0.45 -0.57 -20.04
N ASN A 220 -0.89 0.69 -20.07
CA ASN A 220 0.00 1.83 -19.86
C ASN A 220 0.12 2.11 -18.36
N ALA A 221 1.30 2.59 -17.95
CA ALA A 221 1.50 3.15 -16.63
C ALA A 221 2.43 4.35 -16.71
N VAL A 222 2.18 5.34 -15.86
CA VAL A 222 3.01 6.53 -15.68
C VAL A 222 3.37 6.69 -14.21
N HIS A 223 4.43 7.44 -13.94
CA HIS A 223 4.78 7.87 -12.59
C HIS A 223 4.53 9.37 -12.41
N LEU A 224 4.30 9.79 -11.18
CA LEU A 224 4.15 11.20 -10.79
C LEU A 224 5.19 11.53 -9.71
N PHE A 225 6.44 11.23 -10.07
CA PHE A 225 7.63 11.38 -9.23
C PHE A 225 7.56 10.61 -7.90
N GLU A 226 8.58 10.83 -7.08
CA GLU A 226 8.76 10.21 -5.79
C GLU A 226 8.41 11.14 -4.62
N ARG A 227 8.14 10.52 -3.46
CA ARG A 227 8.00 11.16 -2.16
C ARG A 227 9.04 10.57 -1.20
N ASP A 228 9.56 11.39 -0.29
CA ASP A 228 10.30 10.93 0.88
C ASP A 228 9.35 10.83 2.07
N CYS A 229 9.25 9.64 2.65
CA CYS A 229 8.43 9.32 3.81
C CYS A 229 9.29 8.79 4.98
N SER A 230 10.57 9.15 5.03
CA SER A 230 11.55 8.66 6.01
C SER A 230 11.32 9.20 7.43
N ALA A 231 10.66 10.36 7.56
CA ALA A 231 10.34 10.95 8.85
C ALA A 231 9.20 10.19 9.53
N GLN A 232 9.58 9.12 10.24
CA GLN A 232 8.65 8.16 10.84
C GLN A 232 8.77 8.10 12.35
N ARG A 233 7.65 7.79 13.02
CA ARG A 233 7.62 7.43 14.44
C ARG A 233 7.01 6.05 14.59
N ARG A 234 7.76 5.09 15.15
CA ARG A 234 7.31 3.69 15.31
C ARG A 234 6.81 3.07 14.00
N HIS A 235 7.54 3.30 12.90
CA HIS A 235 7.22 2.79 11.55
C HIS A 235 5.91 3.34 10.95
N GLN A 236 5.44 4.49 11.43
CA GLN A 236 4.34 5.24 10.82
C GLN A 236 4.88 6.56 10.28
N LYS A 237 4.47 6.91 9.06
CA LYS A 237 4.80 8.18 8.40
C LYS A 237 4.20 9.34 9.19
N VAL A 238 4.98 10.41 9.36
CA VAL A 238 4.61 11.61 10.14
C VAL A 238 4.78 12.87 9.31
N ILE A 239 5.84 12.92 8.50
CA ILE A 239 6.11 14.01 7.57
C ILE A 239 6.51 13.37 6.24
N GLU A 240 5.89 13.84 5.17
CA GLU A 240 6.14 13.40 3.80
C GLU A 240 6.45 14.62 2.93
N GLU A 241 7.46 14.50 2.06
CA GLU A 241 7.93 15.60 1.21
C GLU A 241 8.04 15.13 -0.25
N ALA A 242 7.68 16.01 -1.18
CA ALA A 242 7.82 15.78 -2.62
C ALA A 242 8.47 17.01 -3.29
N PRO A 243 9.40 16.83 -4.24
CA PRO A 243 10.14 15.59 -4.51
C PRO A 243 11.07 15.21 -3.33
N ALA A 244 11.64 14.01 -3.34
CA ALA A 244 12.51 13.57 -2.25
C ALA A 244 13.77 14.45 -2.13
N PRO A 245 14.11 14.99 -0.94
CA PRO A 245 15.27 15.85 -0.76
C PRO A 245 16.60 15.18 -1.16
N GLY A 246 17.45 15.91 -1.88
CA GLY A 246 18.77 15.43 -2.31
C GLY A 246 18.75 14.34 -3.39
N MET A 247 17.59 14.01 -3.95
CA MET A 247 17.43 13.03 -5.03
C MET A 247 18.17 13.48 -6.31
N THR A 248 19.04 12.62 -6.84
CA THR A 248 19.74 12.89 -8.10
C THR A 248 18.85 12.51 -9.30
N PRO A 249 19.04 13.13 -10.48
CA PRO A 249 18.30 12.75 -11.68
C PRO A 249 18.42 11.26 -12.02
N GLU A 250 19.61 10.68 -11.86
CA GLU A 250 19.91 9.29 -12.22
C GLU A 250 19.20 8.29 -11.30
N LEU A 251 19.19 8.56 -9.98
CA LEU A 251 18.45 7.70 -9.05
C LEU A 251 16.94 7.85 -9.26
N ARG A 252 16.46 9.08 -9.48
CA ARG A 252 15.04 9.32 -9.75
C ARG A 252 14.58 8.51 -10.96
N GLU A 253 15.27 8.63 -12.09
CA GLU A 253 14.97 7.89 -13.32
C GLU A 253 14.94 6.37 -13.06
N ALA A 254 15.98 5.84 -12.41
CA ALA A 254 16.04 4.41 -12.10
C ALA A 254 14.87 3.93 -11.21
N MET A 255 14.50 4.71 -10.19
CA MET A 255 13.40 4.37 -9.28
C MET A 255 12.04 4.49 -9.97
N THR A 256 11.83 5.53 -10.76
CA THR A 256 10.56 5.75 -11.46
C THR A 256 10.36 4.72 -12.56
N ASP A 257 11.40 4.34 -13.28
CA ASP A 257 11.37 3.25 -14.25
C ASP A 257 11.04 1.91 -13.58
N ALA A 258 11.66 1.62 -12.44
CA ALA A 258 11.36 0.42 -11.66
C ALA A 258 9.91 0.41 -11.19
N ALA A 259 9.36 1.55 -10.77
CA ALA A 259 7.97 1.66 -10.34
C ALA A 259 6.96 1.47 -11.49
N VAL A 260 7.23 2.04 -12.67
CA VAL A 260 6.40 1.84 -13.86
C VAL A 260 6.44 0.37 -14.31
N LYS A 261 7.62 -0.26 -14.33
CA LYS A 261 7.77 -1.70 -14.61
C LYS A 261 6.99 -2.56 -13.62
N ALA A 262 7.04 -2.22 -12.33
CA ALA A 262 6.28 -2.92 -11.29
C ALA A 262 4.77 -2.86 -11.56
N ALA A 263 4.24 -1.68 -11.87
CA ALA A 263 2.82 -1.48 -12.18
C ALA A 263 2.40 -2.25 -13.45
N GLN A 264 3.19 -2.18 -14.52
CA GLN A 264 2.92 -2.89 -15.78
C GLN A 264 2.94 -4.41 -15.59
N ALA A 265 3.87 -4.94 -14.78
CA ALA A 265 4.02 -6.38 -14.55
C ALA A 265 2.79 -7.05 -13.92
N ILE A 266 1.92 -6.28 -13.27
CA ILE A 266 0.66 -6.78 -12.67
C ILE A 266 -0.60 -6.25 -13.36
N GLY A 267 -0.46 -5.63 -14.54
CA GLY A 267 -1.57 -5.00 -15.24
C GLY A 267 -2.32 -4.00 -14.35
N TYR A 268 -1.57 -3.18 -13.61
CA TYR A 268 -2.15 -2.29 -12.61
C TYR A 268 -3.03 -1.22 -13.26
N SER A 269 -4.13 -0.83 -12.59
CA SER A 269 -5.06 0.19 -13.04
C SER A 269 -5.49 1.09 -11.88
N GLY A 270 -5.63 2.39 -12.15
CA GLY A 270 -5.88 3.42 -11.13
C GLY A 270 -4.62 3.88 -10.41
N ALA A 271 -4.81 4.56 -9.28
CA ALA A 271 -3.73 5.10 -8.45
C ALA A 271 -3.08 4.00 -7.60
N GLY A 272 -1.75 4.00 -7.52
CA GLY A 272 -0.99 3.11 -6.65
C GLY A 272 0.32 3.74 -6.23
N THR A 273 1.00 3.17 -5.25
CA THR A 273 2.34 3.64 -4.87
C THR A 273 3.28 2.46 -4.66
N ILE A 274 4.45 2.54 -5.30
CA ILE A 274 5.53 1.58 -5.14
C ILE A 274 6.49 2.11 -4.09
N GLU A 275 6.62 1.41 -2.97
CA GLU A 275 7.50 1.81 -1.87
C GLU A 275 8.87 1.14 -2.01
N PHE A 276 9.93 1.92 -1.83
CA PHE A 276 11.32 1.47 -1.85
C PHE A 276 12.03 1.82 -0.55
N ILE A 277 12.98 0.95 -0.18
CA ILE A 277 14.01 1.28 0.80
C ILE A 277 15.27 1.68 0.04
N VAL A 278 15.83 2.83 0.41
CA VAL A 278 17.06 3.37 -0.19
C VAL A 278 18.14 3.43 0.87
N ASP A 279 19.31 2.87 0.60
CA ASP A 279 20.45 2.95 1.53
C ASP A 279 21.27 4.21 1.29
N ALA A 280 21.09 5.20 2.16
CA ALA A 280 21.78 6.48 2.11
C ALA A 280 23.17 6.46 2.79
N SER A 281 23.68 5.31 3.23
CA SER A 281 24.98 5.20 3.93
C SER A 281 26.17 5.71 3.11
N GLN A 282 26.06 5.68 1.79
CA GLN A 282 27.08 6.18 0.85
C GLN A 282 26.54 7.27 -0.07
N GLY A 283 25.54 8.02 0.38
CA GLY A 283 24.74 8.90 -0.47
C GLY A 283 23.71 8.13 -1.30
N LEU A 284 22.91 8.87 -2.07
CA LEU A 284 21.86 8.32 -2.91
C LEU A 284 22.45 7.79 -4.21
N LYS A 285 22.33 6.48 -4.46
CA LYS A 285 22.89 5.82 -5.63
C LYS A 285 21.88 4.89 -6.32
N PRO A 286 21.85 4.82 -7.67
CA PRO A 286 20.93 3.96 -8.43
C PRO A 286 21.02 2.46 -8.13
N ASP A 287 22.12 1.97 -7.57
CA ASP A 287 22.31 0.55 -7.23
C ASP A 287 21.93 0.22 -5.77
N ARG A 288 21.41 1.19 -5.01
CA ARG A 288 21.13 1.07 -3.58
C ARG A 288 19.68 1.39 -3.21
N PHE A 289 18.75 1.05 -4.08
CA PHE A 289 17.32 1.08 -3.78
C PHE A 289 16.69 -0.27 -4.07
N TRP A 290 15.66 -0.61 -3.30
CA TRP A 290 14.99 -1.90 -3.42
C TRP A 290 13.53 -1.82 -3.06
N PHE A 291 12.70 -2.54 -3.82
CA PHE A 291 11.27 -2.68 -3.59
C PHE A 291 10.99 -3.25 -2.18
N MET A 292 10.07 -2.59 -1.49
CA MET A 292 9.54 -3.02 -0.20
C MET A 292 8.16 -3.63 -0.34
N GLU A 293 7.22 -2.83 -0.83
CA GLU A 293 5.81 -3.18 -0.97
C GLU A 293 5.13 -2.23 -1.97
N MET A 294 3.90 -2.55 -2.32
CA MET A 294 3.04 -1.70 -3.14
C MET A 294 1.75 -1.45 -2.36
N ASN A 295 1.39 -0.19 -2.22
CA ASN A 295 0.06 0.20 -1.73
C ASN A 295 -0.85 0.25 -2.96
N THR A 296 -1.84 -0.64 -3.01
CA THR A 296 -2.71 -0.80 -4.18
C THR A 296 -3.93 0.14 -4.10
N ARG A 297 -3.66 1.41 -3.81
CA ARG A 297 -4.64 2.48 -3.57
C ARG A 297 -3.97 3.86 -3.57
N LEU A 298 -4.77 4.91 -3.46
CA LEU A 298 -4.30 6.24 -3.09
C LEU A 298 -3.75 6.24 -1.65
N GLN A 299 -2.84 7.17 -1.35
CA GLN A 299 -2.23 7.34 -0.03
C GLN A 299 -2.56 8.71 0.57
N VAL A 300 -2.35 8.86 1.88
CA VAL A 300 -2.67 10.09 2.63
C VAL A 300 -1.84 11.26 2.13
N GLU A 301 -0.59 10.98 1.79
CA GLU A 301 0.46 11.89 1.33
C GLU A 301 0.38 12.21 -0.18
N HIS A 302 -0.66 11.76 -0.90
CA HIS A 302 -0.87 12.15 -2.29
C HIS A 302 -0.85 13.69 -2.54
N PRO A 303 -1.32 14.58 -1.63
CA PRO A 303 -1.36 16.01 -1.90
C PRO A 303 0.01 16.63 -2.18
N VAL A 304 1.10 16.13 -1.59
CA VAL A 304 2.43 16.69 -1.89
C VAL A 304 2.84 16.40 -3.33
N THR A 305 2.44 15.26 -3.90
CA THR A 305 2.60 14.97 -5.32
C THR A 305 1.73 15.88 -6.19
N GLU A 306 0.48 16.14 -5.80
CA GLU A 306 -0.40 17.08 -6.53
C GLU A 306 0.20 18.48 -6.59
N MET A 307 0.74 18.95 -5.46
CA MET A 307 1.30 20.30 -5.34
C MET A 307 2.51 20.53 -6.26
N VAL A 308 3.35 19.51 -6.48
CA VAL A 308 4.54 19.65 -7.33
C VAL A 308 4.29 19.31 -8.79
N THR A 309 3.23 18.55 -9.10
CA THR A 309 2.91 18.14 -10.47
C THR A 309 1.78 18.96 -11.11
N GLY A 310 0.91 19.56 -10.29
CA GLY A 310 -0.33 20.20 -10.74
C GLY A 310 -1.43 19.21 -11.17
N VAL A 311 -1.27 17.91 -10.90
CA VAL A 311 -2.23 16.86 -11.28
C VAL A 311 -3.15 16.54 -10.09
N ASP A 312 -4.48 16.57 -10.30
CA ASP A 312 -5.50 16.12 -9.32
C ASP A 312 -5.62 14.58 -9.45
N LEU A 313 -5.13 13.86 -8.44
CA LEU A 313 -5.03 12.39 -8.39
C LEU A 313 -6.34 11.71 -8.00
#